data_AF-A0A2V1DIK4-F1
#
_entry.id   AF-A0A2V1DIK4-F1
#
_cell.length_a   1.000
_cell.length_b   1.000
_cell.length_c   1.000
_cell.angle_alpha   90.00
_cell.angle_beta   90.00
_cell.angle_gamma   90.00
#
_symmetry.space_group_name_H-M   'P 1'
#
loop_
_entity.id
_entity.type
_entity.pdbx_description
1 polymer ?
#
loop_
_entity_poly.entity_id
_entity_poly.type
_entity_poly.pdbx_seq_one_letter_code
_entity_poly.pdbx_strand_id
1 'polypeptide(L)'
;MTRSTVFIQTDPGNRDLHELFFIQAPHHFFPGSVITLNPRDMIVRKEVQMFQVLRNSRCIVMTVRTELRHLTDLNPRECTDLAKEIRGWPKEVAVQKGRDLWKRIVLGYLKRKSITQDDGMMADEGEFTDLESD
;
A
#
# COMPACT_ATOMS: atom_id res chain seq x y z
N MET A 1 -23.05 2.45 -2.71
CA MET A 1 -21.89 2.68 -3.61
C MET A 1 -20.63 2.68 -2.77
N THR A 2 -19.56 2.03 -3.23
CA THR A 2 -18.29 1.98 -2.51
C THR A 2 -17.16 2.45 -3.40
N ARG A 3 -16.27 3.27 -2.85
CA ARG A 3 -15.06 3.76 -3.51
C ARG A 3 -13.87 3.51 -2.60
N SER A 4 -12.74 3.07 -3.15
CA SER A 4 -11.49 2.96 -2.39
C SER A 4 -10.46 3.96 -2.88
N THR A 5 -9.58 4.40 -1.99
CA THR A 5 -8.47 5.30 -2.32
C THR A 5 -7.28 4.97 -1.44
N VAL A 6 -6.10 4.86 -2.05
CA VAL A 6 -4.86 4.55 -1.34
C VAL A 6 -3.98 5.79 -1.22
N PHE A 7 -3.34 5.94 -0.06
CA PHE A 7 -2.34 6.94 0.24
C PHE A 7 -1.09 6.25 0.80
N ILE A 8 0.06 6.89 0.63
CA ILE A 8 1.26 6.54 1.37
C ILE A 8 1.41 7.56 2.49
N GLN A 9 1.64 7.07 3.69
CA GLN A 9 1.85 7.82 4.90
C GLN A 9 3.18 7.39 5.49
N THR A 10 3.91 8.30 6.10
CA THR A 10 5.07 7.93 6.93
C THR A 10 4.61 7.64 8.36
N ASP A 11 5.36 6.83 9.08
CA ASP A 11 5.26 6.61 10.53
C ASP A 11 6.65 6.31 11.10
N PRO A 12 7.30 7.28 11.77
CA PRO A 12 8.61 7.09 12.40
C PRO A 12 8.55 6.23 13.68
N GLY A 13 7.39 5.67 14.05
CA GLY A 13 7.25 4.74 15.16
C GLY A 13 7.08 5.38 16.54
N ASN A 14 6.95 6.71 16.62
CA ASN A 14 6.74 7.45 17.87
C ASN A 14 5.37 8.13 17.95
N ARG A 15 4.46 7.88 17.00
CA ARG A 15 3.13 8.49 16.95
C ARG A 15 2.07 7.60 17.57
N ASP A 16 1.10 8.22 18.21
CA ASP A 16 -0.07 7.51 18.69
C ASP A 16 -1.07 7.24 17.54
N LEU A 17 -2.08 6.39 17.81
CA LEU A 17 -3.10 6.09 16.80
C LEU A 17 -3.91 7.33 16.39
N HIS A 18 -4.17 8.26 17.31
CA HIS A 18 -4.92 9.46 17.00
C HIS A 18 -4.16 10.32 15.97
N GLU A 19 -2.86 10.52 16.16
CA GLU A 19 -1.98 11.22 15.23
C GLU A 19 -1.84 10.51 13.88
N LEU A 20 -1.85 9.18 13.87
CA LEU A 20 -1.80 8.40 12.61
C LEU A 20 -3.11 8.44 11.82
N PHE A 21 -4.26 8.46 12.49
CA PHE A 21 -5.56 8.47 11.82
C PHE A 21 -6.06 9.88 11.49
N PHE A 22 -5.76 10.89 12.33
CA PHE A 22 -6.27 12.25 12.23
C PHE A 22 -5.39 13.15 11.34
N ILE A 23 -5.30 12.77 10.07
CA ILE A 23 -4.56 13.53 9.06
C ILE A 23 -5.49 14.58 8.42
N GLN A 24 -5.23 15.87 8.70
CA GLN A 24 -6.07 16.97 8.19
C GLN A 24 -5.69 17.49 6.80
N ALA A 25 -4.44 17.31 6.37
CA ALA A 25 -3.95 17.85 5.11
C ALA A 25 -2.96 16.90 4.42
N PRO A 26 -2.86 16.90 3.07
CA PRO A 26 -1.99 15.96 2.36
C PRO A 26 -0.50 16.03 2.76
N HIS A 27 0.00 17.21 3.13
CA HIS A 27 1.39 17.36 3.57
C HIS A 27 1.66 16.71 4.95
N HIS A 28 0.62 16.47 5.77
CA HIS A 28 0.76 15.75 7.04
C HIS A 28 0.98 14.23 6.85
N PHE A 29 0.80 13.68 5.64
CA PHE A 29 1.25 12.31 5.35
C PHE A 29 2.77 12.17 5.38
N PHE A 30 3.51 13.29 5.23
CA PHE A 30 4.97 13.35 5.19
C PHE A 30 5.49 14.54 6.01
N PRO A 31 5.43 14.50 7.35
CA PRO A 31 5.95 15.58 8.20
C PRO A 31 7.48 15.64 8.26
N GLY A 32 8.20 14.73 7.59
CA GLY A 32 9.66 14.57 7.69
C GLY A 32 10.46 14.97 6.44
N SER A 33 11.78 14.88 6.55
CA SER A 33 12.70 15.11 5.43
C SER A 33 12.74 13.89 4.50
N VAL A 34 12.76 14.16 3.19
CA VAL A 34 12.86 13.14 2.13
C VAL A 34 14.15 12.30 2.24
N ILE A 35 15.16 12.82 2.95
CA ILE A 35 16.50 12.25 3.09
C ILE A 35 16.50 11.01 4.01
N THR A 36 15.55 10.88 4.93
CA THR A 36 15.49 9.81 5.94
C THR A 36 14.37 8.79 5.69
N LEU A 37 13.74 8.80 4.52
CA LEU A 37 12.63 7.90 4.21
C LEU A 37 13.10 6.43 4.13
N ASN A 38 12.66 5.60 5.08
CA ASN A 38 12.89 4.16 5.10
C ASN A 38 11.58 3.42 4.81
N PRO A 39 11.58 2.35 3.97
CA PRO A 39 10.39 1.51 3.77
C PRO A 39 9.73 0.98 5.05
N ARG A 40 10.48 0.80 6.15
CA ARG A 40 9.94 0.37 7.45
C ARG A 40 9.02 1.42 8.09
N ASP A 41 9.28 2.69 7.79
CA ASP A 41 8.54 3.83 8.32
C ASP A 41 7.41 4.23 7.36
N MET A 42 7.02 3.35 6.42
CA MET A 42 5.99 3.63 5.42
C MET A 42 4.73 2.82 5.73
N ILE A 43 3.61 3.51 5.75
CA ILE A 43 2.27 2.95 5.91
C ILE A 43 1.52 3.12 4.59
N VAL A 44 0.88 2.03 4.16
CA VAL A 44 -0.15 2.04 3.13
C VAL A 44 -1.48 2.29 3.82
N ARG A 45 -2.02 3.49 3.58
CA ARG A 45 -3.33 3.90 4.09
C ARG A 45 -4.38 3.66 3.01
N LYS A 46 -5.37 2.83 3.30
CA LYS A 46 -6.50 2.59 2.41
C LYS A 46 -7.78 3.15 3.03
N GLU A 47 -8.44 4.02 2.31
CA GLU A 47 -9.73 4.57 2.69
C GLU A 47 -10.82 3.96 1.81
N VAL A 48 -11.79 3.31 2.44
CA VAL A 48 -12.97 2.76 1.81
C VAL A 48 -14.17 3.62 2.17
N GLN A 49 -14.64 4.40 1.21
CA GLN A 49 -15.78 5.29 1.34
C GLN A 49 -17.05 4.55 0.92
N MET A 50 -18.07 4.58 1.76
CA MET A 50 -19.37 3.95 1.51
C MET A 50 -20.46 5.01 1.59
N PHE A 51 -21.32 5.04 0.59
CA PHE A 51 -22.46 5.95 0.50
C PHE A 51 -23.77 5.17 0.56
N GLN A 52 -24.63 5.55 1.50
CA GLN A 52 -25.95 4.94 1.69
C GLN A 52 -27.02 6.01 1.92
N VAL A 53 -28.17 5.86 1.26
CA VAL A 53 -29.34 6.69 1.53
C VAL A 53 -30.14 6.08 2.69
N LEU A 54 -30.47 6.88 3.70
CA LEU A 54 -31.39 6.49 4.76
C LEU A 54 -32.83 6.63 4.27
N ARG A 55 -33.57 5.51 4.26
CA ARG A 55 -34.92 5.44 3.67
C ARG A 55 -35.90 6.43 4.29
N ASN A 56 -35.81 6.68 5.60
CA ASN A 56 -36.82 7.46 6.32
C ASN A 56 -36.58 8.97 6.26
N SER A 57 -35.32 9.41 6.14
CA SER A 57 -34.96 10.83 6.13
C SER A 57 -34.50 11.36 4.78
N ARG A 58 -34.25 10.46 3.81
CA ARG A 58 -33.56 10.77 2.54
C ARG A 58 -32.16 11.39 2.70
N CYS A 59 -31.58 11.33 3.91
CA CYS A 59 -30.20 11.73 4.13
C CYS A 59 -29.23 10.73 3.48
N ILE A 60 -28.08 11.24 3.04
CA ILE A 60 -26.95 10.40 2.60
C ILE A 60 -25.98 10.26 3.77
N VAL A 61 -25.73 9.03 4.20
CA VAL A 61 -24.66 8.70 5.14
C VAL A 61 -23.43 8.33 4.32
N MET A 62 -22.33 9.03 4.59
CA MET A 62 -21.02 8.71 4.09
C MET A 62 -20.18 8.16 5.24
N THR A 63 -19.71 6.93 5.08
CA THR A 63 -18.81 6.28 6.04
C THR A 63 -17.45 6.10 5.40
N VAL A 64 -16.38 6.40 6.14
CA VAL A 64 -15.00 6.13 5.72
C VAL A 64 -14.40 5.10 6.67
N ARG A 65 -14.07 3.92 6.14
CA ARG A 65 -13.24 2.95 6.85
C ARG A 65 -11.79 3.18 6.44
N THR A 66 -10.93 3.46 7.41
CA THR A 66 -9.49 3.64 7.18
C THR A 66 -8.75 2.42 7.68
N GLU A 67 -7.90 1.86 6.83
CA GLU A 67 -6.99 0.76 7.15
C GLU A 67 -5.55 1.25 7.00
N LEU A 68 -4.71 0.97 8.00
CA LEU A 68 -3.29 1.26 8.00
C LEU A 68 -2.52 -0.06 8.05
N ARG A 69 -1.58 -0.27 7.13
CA ARG A 69 -0.67 -1.41 7.13
C ARG A 69 0.75 -0.95 6.81
N HIS A 70 1.76 -1.50 7.46
CA HIS A 70 3.13 -1.18 7.05
C HIS A 70 3.39 -1.71 5.64
N LEU A 71 4.16 -0.95 4.86
CA LEU A 71 4.61 -1.35 3.53
C LEU A 71 5.36 -2.69 3.57
N THR A 72 6.05 -2.94 4.68
CA THR A 72 6.78 -4.18 4.93
C THR A 72 5.90 -5.40 5.15
N ASP A 73 4.63 -5.21 5.47
CA ASP A 73 3.69 -6.29 5.77
C ASP A 73 2.90 -6.73 4.53
N LEU A 74 3.11 -6.08 3.38
CA LEU A 74 2.48 -6.47 2.12
C LEU A 74 3.09 -7.77 1.58
N ASN A 75 2.26 -8.70 1.13
CA ASN A 75 2.75 -9.84 0.37
C ASN A 75 3.17 -9.41 -1.06
N PRO A 76 3.86 -10.25 -1.83
CA PRO A 76 4.42 -9.81 -3.11
C PRO A 76 3.35 -9.51 -4.18
N ARG A 77 2.20 -10.21 -4.16
CA ARG A 77 1.04 -9.87 -5.00
C ARG A 77 0.48 -8.49 -4.66
N GLU A 78 0.28 -8.19 -3.38
CA GLU A 78 -0.13 -6.87 -2.91
C GLU A 78 0.88 -5.78 -3.31
N CYS A 79 2.17 -6.11 -3.33
CA CYS A 79 3.20 -5.19 -3.81
C CYS A 79 3.04 -4.88 -5.30
N THR A 80 2.78 -5.90 -6.12
CA THR A 80 2.52 -5.73 -7.56
C THR A 80 1.28 -4.88 -7.81
N ASP A 81 0.18 -5.18 -7.11
CA ASP A 81 -1.09 -4.46 -7.25
C ASP A 81 -0.94 -2.99 -6.82
N LEU A 82 -0.30 -2.73 -5.68
CA LEU A 82 -0.04 -1.37 -5.22
C LEU A 82 0.87 -0.60 -6.18
N ALA A 83 1.91 -1.24 -6.72
CA ALA A 83 2.80 -0.59 -7.69
C ALA A 83 2.06 -0.24 -8.99
N LYS A 84 1.14 -1.10 -9.44
CA LYS A 84 0.26 -0.82 -10.58
C LYS A 84 -0.67 0.36 -10.31
N GLU A 85 -1.30 0.39 -9.12
CA GLU A 85 -2.17 1.49 -8.70
C GLU A 85 -1.43 2.83 -8.68
N ILE A 86 -0.26 2.91 -8.03
CA ILE A 86 0.55 4.14 -7.92
C ILE A 86 0.97 4.68 -9.29
N ARG A 87 1.33 3.78 -10.22
CA ARG A 87 1.71 4.16 -11.59
C ARG A 87 0.50 4.64 -12.40
N GLY A 88 -0.68 4.10 -12.14
CA GLY A 88 -1.93 4.46 -12.82
C GLY A 88 -2.57 5.76 -12.36
N TRP A 89 -2.08 6.39 -11.30
CA TRP A 89 -2.65 7.67 -10.84
C TRP A 89 -2.49 8.78 -11.88
N PRO A 90 -3.56 9.54 -12.19
CA PRO A 90 -3.48 10.78 -12.96
C PRO A 90 -2.47 11.74 -12.34
N LYS A 91 -1.84 12.60 -13.16
CA LYS A 91 -0.75 13.48 -12.74
C LYS A 91 -1.15 14.36 -11.56
N GLU A 92 -2.34 14.95 -11.63
CA GLU A 92 -2.89 15.86 -10.62
C GLU A 92 -3.11 15.13 -9.29
N VAL A 93 -3.69 13.92 -9.36
CA VAL A 93 -3.91 13.06 -8.19
C VAL A 93 -2.57 12.64 -7.57
N ALA A 94 -1.60 12.29 -8.39
CA ALA A 94 -0.27 11.90 -7.93
C ALA A 94 0.45 13.06 -7.22
N VAL A 95 0.36 14.29 -7.75
CA VAL A 95 0.91 15.49 -7.11
C VAL A 95 0.21 15.75 -5.78
N GLN A 96 -1.12 15.70 -5.74
CA GLN A 96 -1.88 15.87 -4.50
C GLN A 96 -1.53 14.84 -3.43
N LYS A 97 -1.22 13.60 -3.83
CA LYS A 97 -0.77 12.52 -2.93
C LYS A 97 0.72 12.59 -2.59
N GLY A 98 1.42 13.63 -3.03
CA GLY A 98 2.85 13.81 -2.78
C GLY A 98 3.73 12.72 -3.39
N ARG A 99 3.26 12.02 -4.44
CA ARG A 99 3.93 10.86 -5.04
C ARG A 99 5.41 11.11 -5.31
N ASP A 100 5.75 12.30 -5.79
CA ASP A 100 7.11 12.63 -6.18
C ASP A 100 8.10 12.66 -5.01
N LEU A 101 7.62 12.82 -3.78
CA LEU A 101 8.45 12.79 -2.57
C LEU A 101 8.93 11.37 -2.24
N TRP A 102 8.07 10.36 -2.42
CA TRP A 102 8.32 9.01 -1.89
C TRP A 102 8.40 7.92 -2.97
N LYS A 103 7.99 8.19 -4.22
CA LYS A 103 7.86 7.16 -5.29
C LYS A 103 9.11 6.32 -5.48
N ARG A 104 10.29 6.94 -5.42
CA ARG A 104 11.57 6.26 -5.65
C ARG A 104 11.78 5.14 -4.63
N ILE A 105 11.44 5.41 -3.38
CA ILE A 105 11.68 4.52 -2.25
C ILE A 105 10.60 3.44 -2.21
N VAL A 106 9.33 3.84 -2.30
CA VAL A 106 8.20 2.90 -2.28
C VAL A 106 8.23 1.98 -3.48
N LEU A 107 8.28 2.49 -4.71
CA LEU A 107 8.28 1.63 -5.91
C LEU A 107 9.55 0.77 -6.00
N GLY A 108 10.69 1.27 -5.52
CA GLY A 108 11.92 0.50 -5.41
C GLY A 108 11.80 -0.67 -4.44
N TYR A 109 11.16 -0.47 -3.28
CA TYR A 109 10.87 -1.54 -2.33
C TYR A 109 9.88 -2.56 -2.91
N LEU A 110 8.76 -2.09 -3.47
CA LEU A 110 7.74 -2.96 -4.06
C LEU A 110 8.30 -3.86 -5.16
N LYS A 111 9.14 -3.30 -6.05
CA LYS A 111 9.79 -4.07 -7.12
C LYS A 111 10.70 -5.17 -6.56
N ARG A 112 11.51 -4.87 -5.54
CA ARG A 112 12.41 -5.88 -4.95
C ARG A 112 11.61 -7.02 -4.31
N LYS A 113 10.58 -6.68 -3.54
CA LYS A 113 9.77 -7.67 -2.84
C LYS A 113 8.95 -8.54 -3.79
N SER A 114 8.47 -7.99 -4.91
CA SER A 114 7.73 -8.76 -5.92
C SER A 114 8.59 -9.81 -6.63
N ILE A 115 9.87 -9.50 -6.90
CA ILE A 115 10.79 -10.41 -7.61
C ILE A 115 11.16 -11.63 -6.76
N THR A 116 11.32 -11.45 -5.44
CA THR A 116 11.68 -12.55 -4.52
C THR A 116 10.67 -13.70 -4.50
N GLN A 117 9.46 -13.52 -5.03
CA GLN A 117 8.47 -14.60 -5.15
C GLN A 117 8.62 -15.42 -6.45
N ASP A 118 9.06 -14.81 -7.56
CA ASP A 118 9.21 -15.52 -8.85
C ASP A 118 10.41 -16.48 -8.83
N ASP A 119 11.51 -16.12 -8.17
CA ASP A 119 12.71 -16.98 -8.09
C ASP A 119 12.50 -18.22 -7.18
N GLY A 120 11.51 -18.19 -6.29
CA GLY A 120 11.21 -19.30 -5.37
C GLY A 120 10.30 -20.39 -5.93
N MET A 121 9.75 -20.22 -7.13
CA MET A 121 8.80 -21.14 -7.75
C MET A 121 9.42 -22.05 -8.82
N MET A 122 10.75 -21.96 -9.03
CA MET A 122 11.51 -22.71 -10.04
C MET A 122 12.38 -23.85 -9.46
N ALA A 123 12.00 -24.40 -8.30
CA ALA A 123 12.74 -25.50 -7.67
C ALA A 123 11.80 -26.56 -7.08
N ASP A 124 10.97 -27.19 -7.92
CA ASP A 124 10.56 -28.57 -7.71
C ASP A 124 10.05 -29.16 -9.03
N GLU A 125 10.90 -29.88 -9.74
CA GLU A 125 10.57 -31.02 -10.62
C GLU A 125 11.88 -31.52 -11.25
N GLY A 126 12.43 -32.59 -10.68
CA GLY A 126 13.68 -33.22 -11.12
C GLY A 126 13.84 -34.62 -10.54
N GLU A 127 12.92 -35.50 -10.90
CA GLU A 127 13.18 -36.90 -11.31
C GLU A 127 14.16 -37.74 -10.44
N PHE A 128 13.62 -38.53 -9.51
CA PHE A 128 14.27 -39.75 -9.02
C PHE A 128 13.42 -40.95 -9.45
N THR A 129 13.72 -41.47 -10.63
CA THR A 129 13.39 -42.86 -10.99
C THR A 129 14.66 -43.67 -10.90
N ASP A 130 14.90 -44.30 -9.76
CA ASP A 130 15.89 -45.35 -9.64
C ASP A 130 15.31 -46.63 -10.26
N LEU A 131 15.77 -46.92 -11.47
CA LEU A 131 15.79 -48.26 -12.03
C LEU A 131 17.09 -48.91 -11.57
N GLU A 132 17.01 -49.87 -10.65
CA GLU A 132 18.01 -50.94 -10.56
C GLU A 132 17.28 -52.28 -10.64
N SER A 133 17.49 -52.93 -11.79
CA SER A 133 17.35 -54.36 -11.97
C SER A 133 18.75 -54.94 -11.79
N ASP A 134 18.91 -55.90 -10.88
CA ASP A 134 19.70 -57.14 -11.05
C ASP A 134 19.46 -58.08 -9.85
#